data_AF-A0A1I4UIU0-F1
#
_entry.id   AF-A0A1I4UIU0-F1
#
_cell.length_a   1.000
_cell.length_b   1.000
_cell.length_c   1.000
_cell.angle_alpha   90.00
_cell.angle_beta   90.00
_cell.angle_gamma   90.00
#
_symmetry.space_group_name_H-M   'P 1'
#
loop_
_entity.id
_entity.type
_entity.pdbx_description
1 polymer ?
#
loop_
_entity_poly.entity_id
_entity_poly.type
_entity_poly.pdbx_seq_one_letter_code
_entity_poly.pdbx_strand_id
1 'polypeptide(L)'
;MTSWTADDCAAHWGVRVGTWNSYVSRGQAPTALPEPGPAGRKVWDADEVRSWDRPGAGRRRTSDDAEELLTRMRAVGSELEELRNRQKELLRAGREAGCEISAMASALGISRQTAYAWLKD
;
A
#
# COMPACT_ATOMS: atom_id res chain seq x y z
N MET A 1 18.22 -30.45 -15.22
CA MET A 1 16.90 -30.38 -14.59
C MET A 1 17.11 -30.57 -13.09
N THR A 2 16.96 -29.51 -12.31
CA THR A 2 17.09 -29.58 -10.84
C THR A 2 15.70 -29.78 -10.27
N SER A 3 15.50 -30.82 -9.47
CA SER A 3 14.21 -31.09 -8.83
C SER A 3 14.14 -30.43 -7.46
N TRP A 4 12.97 -29.86 -7.13
CA TRP A 4 12.67 -29.19 -5.88
C TRP A 4 11.58 -29.91 -5.11
N THR A 5 11.70 -29.91 -3.79
CA THR A 5 10.62 -30.34 -2.89
C THR A 5 9.56 -29.26 -2.74
N ALA A 6 8.43 -29.60 -2.12
CA ALA A 6 7.39 -28.62 -1.78
C ALA A 6 7.93 -27.51 -0.86
N ASP A 7 8.84 -27.87 0.05
CA ASP A 7 9.53 -26.93 0.94
C ASP A 7 10.39 -25.94 0.16
N ASP A 8 11.18 -26.42 -0.81
CA ASP A 8 12.03 -25.57 -1.67
C ASP A 8 11.17 -24.61 -2.52
N CYS A 9 10.09 -25.12 -3.11
CA CYS A 9 9.18 -24.32 -3.92
C CYS A 9 8.47 -23.24 -3.08
N ALA A 10 7.98 -23.62 -1.89
CA ALA A 10 7.34 -22.69 -0.97
C ALA A 10 8.31 -21.61 -0.47
N ALA A 11 9.55 -22.00 -0.16
CA ALA A 11 10.61 -21.09 0.23
C ALA A 11 10.95 -20.10 -0.89
N HIS A 12 11.08 -20.59 -2.14
CA HIS A 12 11.32 -19.73 -3.30
C HIS A 12 10.19 -18.70 -3.50
N TRP A 13 8.94 -19.15 -3.38
CA TRP A 13 7.79 -18.26 -3.48
C TRP A 13 7.55 -17.41 -2.23
N GLY A 14 8.28 -17.60 -1.13
CA GLY A 14 8.06 -16.88 0.12
C GLY A 14 6.69 -17.17 0.76
N VAL A 15 6.20 -18.41 0.66
CA VAL A 15 4.93 -18.86 1.25
C VAL A 15 5.14 -20.05 2.19
N ARG A 16 4.10 -20.38 2.96
CA ARG A 16 4.08 -21.63 3.73
C ARG A 16 3.86 -22.82 2.79
N VAL A 17 4.41 -23.98 3.14
CA VAL A 17 4.23 -25.23 2.37
C VAL A 17 2.75 -25.59 2.17
N GLY A 18 1.90 -25.36 3.18
CA GLY A 18 0.45 -25.55 3.04
C GLY A 18 -0.20 -24.64 1.97
N THR A 19 0.32 -23.42 1.80
CA THR A 19 -0.11 -22.50 0.75
C THR A 19 0.34 -22.98 -0.62
N TRP A 20 1.59 -23.44 -0.75
CA TRP A 20 2.09 -24.09 -1.96
C TRP A 20 1.21 -25.27 -2.39
N ASN A 21 0.95 -26.21 -1.47
CA ASN A 21 0.08 -27.35 -1.72
C ASN A 21 -1.35 -26.95 -2.12
N SER A 22 -1.85 -25.83 -1.57
CA SER A 22 -3.15 -25.27 -1.95
C SER A 22 -3.16 -24.69 -3.36
N TYR A 23 -2.04 -24.12 -3.83
CA TYR A 23 -1.93 -23.67 -5.22
C TYR A 23 -1.84 -24.86 -6.18
N VAL A 24 -1.03 -25.87 -5.84
CA VAL A 24 -0.90 -27.09 -6.65
C VAL A 24 -2.25 -27.79 -6.80
N SER A 25 -3.03 -27.95 -5.72
CA SER A 25 -4.34 -28.61 -5.80
C SER A 25 -5.37 -27.85 -6.63
N ARG A 26 -5.18 -26.54 -6.81
CA ARG A 26 -6.04 -25.66 -7.61
C ARG A 26 -5.52 -25.45 -9.05
N GLY A 27 -4.41 -26.08 -9.42
CA GLY A 27 -3.76 -25.86 -10.72
C GLY A 27 -3.19 -24.45 -10.87
N GLN A 28 -2.86 -23.79 -9.75
CA GLN A 28 -2.34 -22.42 -9.68
C GLN A 28 -0.82 -22.38 -9.43
N ALA A 29 -0.15 -23.52 -9.57
CA ALA A 29 1.28 -23.70 -9.47
C ALA A 29 1.70 -24.77 -10.51
N PRO A 30 2.99 -24.88 -10.84
CA PRO A 30 3.52 -25.92 -11.71
C PRO A 30 3.05 -27.32 -11.33
N THR A 31 2.90 -28.17 -12.35
CA THR A 31 2.55 -29.56 -12.11
C THR A 31 3.75 -30.30 -11.54
N ALA A 32 3.53 -31.19 -10.57
CA ALA A 32 4.61 -32.02 -10.04
C ALA A 32 5.12 -32.98 -11.13
N LEU A 33 6.42 -33.27 -11.10
CA LEU A 33 7.02 -34.23 -11.99
C LEU A 33 6.40 -35.63 -11.78
N PRO A 34 6.28 -36.43 -12.85
CA PRO A 34 5.66 -37.75 -12.78
C PRO A 34 6.48 -38.73 -11.92
N GLU A 35 7.80 -38.59 -11.90
CA GLU A 35 8.67 -39.39 -11.06
C GLU A 35 8.78 -38.78 -9.65
N PRO A 36 8.46 -39.55 -8.59
CA PRO A 36 8.59 -39.06 -7.24
C PRO A 36 10.07 -38.92 -6.84
N GLY A 37 10.36 -37.91 -6.03
CA GLY A 37 11.68 -37.71 -5.45
C GLY A 37 11.96 -38.64 -4.26
N PRO A 38 13.04 -38.35 -3.51
CA PRO A 38 13.44 -39.15 -2.36
C PRO A 38 12.28 -39.38 -1.37
N ALA A 39 12.16 -40.62 -0.88
CA ALA A 39 11.08 -41.06 0.00
C ALA A 39 9.66 -40.99 -0.60
N GLY A 40 9.52 -41.02 -1.93
CA GLY A 40 8.22 -41.07 -2.59
C GLY A 40 7.48 -39.74 -2.62
N ARG A 41 8.16 -38.63 -2.30
CA ARG A 41 7.56 -37.30 -2.24
C ARG A 41 7.44 -36.68 -3.63
N LYS A 42 6.37 -35.89 -3.84
CA LYS A 42 6.24 -35.07 -5.05
C LYS A 42 7.40 -34.08 -5.15
N VAL A 43 7.92 -33.91 -6.35
CA VAL A 43 8.96 -32.94 -6.69
C VAL A 43 8.55 -32.15 -7.93
N TRP A 44 9.13 -30.97 -8.10
CA TRP A 44 8.84 -30.05 -9.20
C TRP A 44 10.13 -29.70 -9.93
N ASP A 45 10.04 -29.33 -11.21
CA ASP A 45 11.16 -28.72 -11.91
C ASP A 45 11.42 -27.31 -11.34
N ALA A 46 12.63 -27.08 -10.83
CA ALA A 46 13.03 -25.79 -10.30
C ALA A 46 12.91 -24.65 -11.34
N ASP A 47 13.19 -24.92 -12.61
CA ASP A 47 13.17 -23.91 -13.68
C ASP A 47 11.74 -23.55 -14.07
N GLU A 48 10.82 -24.51 -14.05
CA GLU A 48 9.38 -24.26 -14.20
C GLU A 48 8.86 -23.43 -13.01
N VAL A 49 9.25 -23.78 -11.78
CA VAL A 49 8.82 -23.05 -10.57
C VAL A 49 9.29 -21.59 -10.56
N ARG A 50 10.51 -21.33 -11.06
CA ARG A 50 11.07 -19.97 -11.18
C ARG A 50 10.40 -19.15 -12.27
N SER A 51 10.01 -19.78 -13.38
CA SER A 51 9.38 -19.10 -14.51
C SER A 51 7.87 -18.93 -14.36
N TRP A 52 7.25 -19.62 -13.40
CA TRP A 52 5.81 -19.57 -13.19
C TRP A 52 5.35 -18.32 -12.45
N ASP A 53 4.40 -17.60 -13.06
CA ASP A 53 3.80 -16.41 -12.46
C ASP A 53 2.98 -16.78 -11.22
N ARG A 54 3.51 -16.46 -10.03
CA ARG A 54 2.83 -16.76 -8.77
C ARG A 54 1.51 -15.97 -8.67
N PRO A 55 0.36 -16.66 -8.47
CA PRO A 55 -0.91 -16.01 -8.22
C PRO A 55 -0.85 -15.10 -6.99
N GLY A 56 -1.31 -13.86 -7.14
CA GLY A 56 -1.42 -12.89 -6.04
C GLY A 56 -0.11 -12.35 -5.49
N ALA A 57 1.05 -12.68 -6.08
CA ALA A 57 2.35 -12.18 -5.63
C ALA A 57 2.70 -10.77 -6.14
N GLY A 58 2.03 -10.32 -7.22
CA GLY A 58 2.59 -9.27 -8.07
C GLY A 58 1.63 -8.17 -8.53
N ARG A 59 0.54 -7.90 -7.81
CA ARG A 59 -0.18 -6.62 -7.92
C ARG A 59 -1.02 -6.44 -6.67
N ARG A 60 -0.70 -5.45 -5.84
CA ARG A 60 -1.81 -4.69 -5.25
C ARG A 60 -2.64 -4.29 -6.47
N ARG A 61 -3.86 -4.79 -6.59
CA ARG A 61 -4.81 -4.25 -7.56
C ARG A 61 -5.17 -2.85 -7.07
N THR A 62 -4.25 -1.91 -7.15
CA THR A 62 -4.67 -0.61 -7.62
C THR A 62 -4.87 -0.84 -9.11
N SER A 63 -6.12 -0.92 -9.55
CA SER A 63 -6.40 -0.73 -10.97
C SER A 63 -5.79 0.59 -11.41
N ASP A 64 -5.61 0.80 -12.72
CA ASP A 64 -5.18 2.12 -13.21
C ASP A 64 -6.12 3.22 -12.66
N ASP A 65 -7.42 2.92 -12.53
CA ASP A 65 -8.42 3.77 -11.85
C ASP A 65 -8.08 4.09 -10.38
N ALA A 66 -7.56 3.11 -9.64
CA ALA A 66 -7.18 3.30 -8.25
C ALA A 66 -5.88 4.11 -8.12
N GLU A 67 -4.92 3.96 -9.04
CA GLU A 67 -3.72 4.82 -9.04
C GLU A 67 -4.06 6.25 -9.46
N GLU A 68 -4.99 6.43 -10.42
CA GLU A 68 -5.53 7.75 -10.78
C GLU A 68 -6.23 8.39 -9.57
N LEU A 69 -7.09 7.63 -8.87
CA LEU A 69 -7.78 8.11 -7.68
C LEU A 69 -6.79 8.50 -6.57
N LEU A 70 -5.77 7.68 -6.31
CA LEU A 70 -4.73 7.98 -5.32
C LEU A 70 -3.93 9.24 -5.72
N THR A 71 -3.68 9.44 -7.00
CA THR A 71 -3.05 10.67 -7.52
C THR A 71 -3.92 11.90 -7.29
N ARG A 72 -5.23 11.79 -7.56
CA ARG A 72 -6.20 12.86 -7.28
C ARG A 72 -6.28 13.15 -5.78
N MET A 73 -6.28 12.13 -4.93
CA MET A 73 -6.28 12.30 -3.47
C MET A 73 -5.03 13.06 -2.98
N ARG A 74 -3.85 12.76 -3.55
CA ARG A 74 -2.61 13.48 -3.24
C ARG A 74 -2.68 14.95 -3.66
N ALA A 75 -3.18 15.23 -4.87
CA ALA A 75 -3.34 16.60 -5.37
C ALA A 75 -4.25 17.44 -4.46
N VAL A 76 -5.42 16.90 -4.10
CA VAL A 76 -6.34 17.56 -3.15
C VAL A 76 -5.67 17.79 -1.79
N GLY A 77 -4.86 16.82 -1.32
CA GLY A 77 -4.06 16.99 -0.11
C GLY A 77 -3.13 18.21 -0.18
N SER A 78 -2.42 18.38 -1.29
CA SER A 78 -1.54 19.54 -1.53
C SER A 78 -2.32 20.86 -1.57
N GLU A 79 -3.46 20.90 -2.28
CA GLU A 79 -4.32 22.08 -2.33
C GLU A 79 -4.85 22.49 -0.94
N LEU A 80 -5.26 21.50 -0.12
CA LEU A 80 -5.70 21.75 1.25
C LEU A 80 -4.58 22.30 2.14
N GLU A 81 -3.33 21.88 1.91
CA GLU A 81 -2.18 22.38 2.65
C GLU A 81 -1.84 23.83 2.27
N GLU A 82 -1.90 24.17 0.98
CA GLU A 82 -1.76 25.55 0.50
C GLU A 82 -2.84 26.47 1.08
N LEU A 83 -4.11 26.05 1.01
CA LEU A 83 -5.22 26.81 1.60
C LEU A 83 -5.03 26.98 3.11
N ARG A 84 -4.57 25.95 3.82
CA ARG A 84 -4.28 26.04 5.26
C ARG A 84 -3.17 27.04 5.55
N ASN A 85 -2.12 27.07 4.76
CA ASN A 85 -1.06 28.07 4.89
C ASN A 85 -1.61 29.47 4.66
N ARG A 86 -2.48 29.65 3.65
CA ARG A 86 -3.14 30.93 3.41
C ARG A 86 -4.06 31.36 4.55
N GLN A 87 -4.78 30.44 5.18
CA GLN A 87 -5.57 30.72 6.38
C GLN A 87 -4.69 31.19 7.54
N LYS A 88 -3.51 30.58 7.75
CA LYS A 88 -2.54 31.01 8.77
C LYS A 88 -2.02 32.42 8.51
N GLU A 89 -1.71 32.75 7.24
CA GLU A 89 -1.28 34.09 6.84
C GLU A 89 -2.36 35.14 7.14
N LEU A 90 -3.61 34.86 6.77
CA LEU A 90 -4.74 35.74 7.07
C LEU A 90 -4.96 35.91 8.57
N LEU A 91 -4.80 34.84 9.34
CA LEU A 91 -4.91 34.89 10.80
C LEU A 91 -3.82 35.79 11.43
N ARG A 92 -2.59 35.73 10.92
CA ARG A 92 -1.49 36.62 11.35
C ARG A 92 -1.76 38.07 10.97
N ALA A 93 -2.17 38.32 9.72
CA ALA A 93 -2.52 39.67 9.25
C ALA A 93 -3.69 40.27 10.05
N GLY A 94 -4.72 39.48 10.36
CA GLY A 94 -5.84 39.91 11.19
C GLY A 94 -5.41 40.25 12.62
N ARG A 95 -4.48 39.49 13.21
CA ARG A 95 -3.90 39.82 14.51
C ARG A 95 -3.14 41.15 14.48
N GLU A 96 -2.33 41.38 13.45
CA GLU A 96 -1.60 42.64 13.25
C GLU A 96 -2.56 43.84 13.06
N ALA A 97 -3.70 43.61 12.40
CA ALA A 97 -4.77 44.60 12.26
C ALA A 97 -5.62 44.79 13.54
N GLY A 98 -5.35 44.07 14.62
CA GLY A 98 -6.07 44.17 15.89
C GLY A 98 -7.42 43.45 15.92
N CYS A 99 -7.67 42.50 15.01
CA CYS A 99 -8.90 41.71 15.04
C CYS A 99 -8.92 40.75 16.24
N GLU A 100 -10.12 40.57 16.82
CA GLU A 100 -10.35 39.61 17.89
C GLU A 100 -10.19 38.16 17.41
N ILE A 101 -9.49 37.34 18.19
CA ILE A 101 -9.19 35.94 17.84
C ILE A 101 -10.46 35.11 17.67
N SER A 102 -11.50 35.38 18.47
CA SER A 102 -12.81 34.71 18.35
C SER A 102 -13.49 35.00 17.01
N ALA A 103 -13.42 36.24 16.53
CA ALA A 103 -13.99 36.66 15.25
C ALA A 103 -13.22 36.04 14.07
N MET A 104 -11.89 36.07 14.11
CA MET A 104 -11.06 35.45 13.08
C MET A 104 -11.26 33.94 13.00
N ALA A 105 -11.32 33.25 14.15
CA ALA A 105 -11.56 31.81 14.20
C ALA A 105 -12.93 31.46 13.58
N SER A 106 -13.97 32.23 13.90
CA SER A 106 -15.30 32.06 13.30
C SER A 106 -15.28 32.30 11.79
N ALA A 107 -14.59 33.34 11.31
CA ALA A 107 -14.51 33.67 9.89
C ALA A 107 -13.76 32.61 9.07
N LEU A 108 -12.73 32.00 9.65
CA LEU A 108 -11.95 30.92 9.03
C LEU A 108 -12.59 29.54 9.20
N GLY A 109 -13.68 29.42 9.97
CA GLY A 109 -14.35 28.14 10.25
C GLY A 109 -13.52 27.18 11.10
N ILE A 110 -12.64 27.70 11.97
CA ILE A 110 -11.77 26.92 12.85
C ILE A 110 -12.09 27.17 14.33
N SER A 111 -11.62 26.28 15.21
CA SER A 111 -11.77 26.49 16.64
C SER A 111 -10.85 27.62 17.15
N ARG A 112 -11.24 28.27 18.25
CA ARG A 112 -10.36 29.25 18.94
C ARG A 112 -9.02 28.63 19.34
N GLN A 113 -9.03 27.38 19.80
CA GLN A 113 -7.81 26.66 20.18
C GLN A 113 -6.88 26.48 18.98
N THR A 114 -7.41 26.15 17.81
CA THR A 114 -6.65 26.04 16.56
C THR A 114 -6.04 27.39 16.18
N ALA A 115 -6.81 28.48 16.27
CA ALA A 115 -6.32 29.82 16.00
C ALA A 115 -5.17 30.22 16.96
N TYR A 116 -5.31 29.94 18.26
CA TYR A 116 -4.22 30.17 19.23
C TYR A 116 -2.97 29.34 18.92
N ALA A 117 -3.13 28.07 18.56
CA ALA A 117 -1.99 27.21 18.21
C ALA A 117 -1.24 27.77 16.99
N TRP A 118 -1.95 28.16 15.93
CA TRP A 118 -1.33 28.69 14.70
C TRP A 118 -0.67 30.07 14.86
N LEU A 119 -1.04 30.83 15.89
CA LEU A 119 -0.44 32.14 16.21
C LEU A 119 0.73 32.04 17.19
N LYS A 120 1.00 30.86 17.75
CA LYS A 120 2.11 30.60 18.66
C LYS A 120 3.39 30.18 17.90
N ASP A 121 3.21 29.58 16.72
CA ASP A 121 4.26 29.20 15.76
C ASP A 121 4.51 30.32 14.73
#